data_AF-A0A949NS96-F1
#
_entry.id   AF-A0A949NS96-F1
#
_cell.length_a   1.000
_cell.length_b   1.000
_cell.length_c   1.000
_cell.angle_alpha   90.00
_cell.angle_beta   90.00
_cell.angle_gamma   90.00
#
_symmetry.space_group_name_H-M   'P 1'
#
loop_
_entity.id
_entity.type
_entity.pdbx_description
1 polymer ?
#
loop_
_entity_poly.entity_id
_entity_poly.type
_entity_poly.pdbx_seq_one_letter_code
_entity_poly.pdbx_strand_id
1 'polypeptide(L)'
;MFKVLEGTGGDVLAVEISGSYTVQDVEQFEKAAEAQLAQGNQRINILAKIDQLDLLKIEPKAFFKDAKYALQHINQMRHLAIVGNSKLTEAMVKVDNLIFGREKKELIEKYFDVADMDQAWEFVRS
;
A
#
# COMPACT_ATOMS: atom_id res chain seq x y z
N MET A 1 -10.95 -1.48 -8.41
CA MET A 1 -11.79 -2.10 -7.37
C MET A 1 -10.97 -2.23 -6.10
N PHE A 2 -11.51 -1.74 -4.99
CA PHE A 2 -10.88 -1.71 -3.68
C PHE A 2 -11.62 -2.61 -2.69
N LYS A 3 -10.87 -3.37 -1.89
CA LYS A 3 -11.44 -4.21 -0.82
C LYS A 3 -10.49 -4.24 0.38
N VAL A 4 -11.02 -4.10 1.59
CA VAL A 4 -10.27 -4.38 2.83
C VAL A 4 -10.25 -5.90 3.04
N LEU A 5 -9.06 -6.45 3.30
CA LEU A 5 -8.83 -7.88 3.51
C LEU A 5 -9.06 -8.27 4.97
N GLU A 6 -9.47 -9.52 5.17
CA GLU A 6 -9.45 -10.16 6.48
C GLU A 6 -8.03 -10.16 7.05
N GLY A 7 -7.89 -9.96 8.37
CA GLY A 7 -6.60 -9.78 9.03
C GLY A 7 -6.15 -8.31 9.20
N THR A 8 -6.93 -7.35 8.67
CA THR A 8 -6.84 -5.93 9.07
C THR A 8 -7.18 -5.78 10.56
N GLY A 9 -6.36 -5.03 11.29
CA GLY A 9 -6.50 -4.83 12.74
C GLY A 9 -5.17 -4.47 13.41
N GLY A 10 -5.24 -3.99 14.66
CA GLY A 10 -4.04 -3.52 15.37
C GLY A 10 -3.47 -2.28 14.71
N ASP A 11 -2.22 -2.32 14.23
CA ASP A 11 -1.60 -1.28 13.40
C ASP A 11 -1.58 -1.64 11.91
N VAL A 12 -2.20 -2.75 11.48
CA VAL A 12 -2.16 -3.26 10.10
C VAL A 12 -3.44 -2.94 9.33
N LEU A 13 -3.30 -2.28 8.18
CA LEU A 13 -4.32 -2.17 7.14
C LEU A 13 -3.97 -3.08 5.96
N ALA A 14 -4.81 -4.06 5.67
CA ALA A 14 -4.63 -4.93 4.51
C ALA A 14 -5.73 -4.67 3.47
N VAL A 15 -5.34 -4.46 2.22
CA VAL A 15 -6.25 -4.14 1.12
C VAL A 15 -5.90 -4.94 -0.13
N GLU A 16 -6.91 -5.17 -0.96
CA GLU A 16 -6.77 -5.68 -2.32
C GLU A 16 -7.22 -4.61 -3.31
N ILE A 17 -6.38 -4.38 -4.31
CA ILE A 17 -6.63 -3.49 -5.43
C ILE A 17 -6.64 -4.34 -6.70
N SER A 18 -7.74 -4.30 -7.45
CA SER A 18 -7.88 -5.06 -8.68
C SER A 18 -8.53 -4.29 -9.82
N GLY A 19 -8.20 -4.70 -11.05
CA GLY A 19 -8.70 -4.09 -12.29
C GLY A 19 -8.14 -2.69 -12.52
N SER A 20 -9.01 -1.70 -12.70
CA SER A 20 -8.62 -0.29 -12.82
C SER A 20 -8.49 0.35 -11.43
N TYR A 21 -7.42 1.12 -11.23
CA TYR A 21 -7.23 1.96 -10.04
C TYR A 21 -7.78 3.36 -10.30
N THR A 22 -8.89 3.69 -9.62
CA THR A 22 -9.68 4.91 -9.84
C THR A 22 -9.55 5.88 -8.67
N VAL A 23 -9.97 7.14 -8.86
CA VAL A 23 -10.01 8.12 -7.76
C VAL A 23 -10.87 7.63 -6.58
N GLN A 24 -11.97 6.94 -6.87
CA GLN A 24 -12.85 6.39 -5.84
C GLN A 24 -12.18 5.26 -5.04
N ASP A 25 -11.31 4.47 -5.66
CA ASP A 25 -10.53 3.45 -4.95
C ASP A 25 -9.53 4.12 -3.98
N VAL A 26 -8.89 5.23 -4.40
CA VAL A 26 -8.01 6.03 -3.53
C VAL A 26 -8.79 6.58 -2.34
N GLU A 27 -9.97 7.18 -2.54
CA GLU A 27 -10.79 7.72 -1.45
C GLU A 27 -11.22 6.65 -0.43
N GLN A 28 -11.48 5.43 -0.90
CA GLN A 28 -11.77 4.29 -0.01
C GLN A 28 -10.53 3.87 0.79
N PHE A 29 -9.35 3.86 0.16
CA PHE A 29 -8.09 3.61 0.84
C PHE A 29 -7.79 4.68 1.91
N GLU A 30 -7.91 5.96 1.57
CA GLU A 30 -7.72 7.09 2.50
C GLU A 30 -8.62 6.95 3.73
N LYS A 31 -9.91 6.66 3.52
CA LYS A 31 -10.87 6.44 4.61
C LYS A 31 -10.50 5.25 5.50
N ALA A 32 -10.01 4.15 4.91
CA ALA A 32 -9.59 2.97 5.67
C ALA A 32 -8.31 3.25 6.49
N ALA A 33 -7.34 3.96 5.92
CA ALA A 33 -6.11 4.37 6.61
C ALA A 33 -6.40 5.33 7.77
N GLU A 34 -7.27 6.33 7.56
CA GLU A 34 -7.71 7.24 8.61
C GLU A 34 -8.44 6.51 9.74
N ALA A 35 -9.32 5.56 9.41
CA ALA A 35 -9.99 4.73 10.40
C ALA A 35 -9.01 3.87 11.21
N GLN A 36 -7.91 3.42 10.59
CA GLN A 36 -6.86 2.67 11.27
C GLN A 36 -6.04 3.57 12.21
N LEU A 37 -5.72 4.79 11.80
CA LEU A 37 -5.03 5.78 12.62
C LEU A 37 -5.90 6.24 13.80
N ALA A 38 -7.20 6.40 13.60
CA ALA A 38 -8.15 6.82 14.62
C ALA A 38 -8.30 5.83 15.79
N GLN A 39 -7.83 4.59 15.64
CA GLN A 39 -7.78 3.59 16.73
C GLN A 39 -6.69 3.87 17.78
N GLY A 40 -5.94 4.96 17.64
CA GLY A 40 -4.85 5.35 18.55
C GLY A 40 -3.47 4.90 18.10
N ASN A 41 -3.36 4.34 16.89
CA ASN A 41 -2.09 3.97 16.28
C ASN A 41 -1.33 5.23 15.85
N GLN A 42 -0.08 5.37 16.32
CA GLN A 42 0.79 6.46 15.87
C GLN A 42 1.22 6.30 14.41
N ARG A 43 1.36 5.05 13.95
CA ARG A 43 1.68 4.66 12.58
C ARG A 43 0.93 3.40 12.21
N ILE A 44 0.76 3.18 10.90
CA ILE A 44 0.17 1.98 10.35
C ILE A 44 1.15 1.24 9.43
N ASN A 45 0.97 -0.08 9.35
CA ASN A 45 1.56 -0.95 8.35
C ASN A 45 0.52 -1.27 7.30
N ILE A 46 0.93 -1.35 6.04
CA ILE A 46 0.03 -1.52 4.90
C ILE A 46 0.43 -2.78 4.15
N LEU A 47 -0.52 -3.67 3.90
CA LEU A 47 -0.39 -4.75 2.93
C LEU A 47 -1.33 -4.45 1.76
N ALA A 48 -0.79 -4.18 0.58
CA ALA A 48 -1.56 -3.95 -0.64
C ALA A 48 -1.36 -5.12 -1.60
N LYS A 49 -2.36 -5.98 -1.72
CA LYS A 49 -2.43 -7.03 -2.75
C LYS A 49 -2.90 -6.41 -4.06
N ILE A 50 -2.05 -6.45 -5.08
CA ILE A 50 -2.33 -5.99 -6.42
C ILE A 50 -2.69 -7.19 -7.28
N ASP A 51 -3.92 -7.24 -7.77
CA ASP A 51 -4.42 -8.36 -8.57
C ASP A 51 -4.97 -7.87 -9.91
N GLN A 52 -4.43 -8.38 -11.03
CA GLN A 52 -4.88 -8.04 -12.38
C GLN A 52 -4.98 -6.52 -12.64
N LEU A 53 -3.98 -5.75 -12.21
CA LEU A 53 -3.96 -4.31 -12.42
C LEU A 53 -3.80 -4.00 -13.92
N ASP A 54 -4.79 -3.33 -14.50
CA ASP A 54 -4.73 -2.86 -15.87
C ASP A 54 -4.09 -1.48 -15.91
N LEU A 55 -2.77 -1.45 -16.12
CA LEU A 55 -1.97 -0.22 -16.14
C LEU A 55 -2.44 0.79 -17.19
N LEU A 56 -3.06 0.33 -18.28
CA LEU A 56 -3.60 1.21 -19.33
C LEU A 56 -4.90 1.90 -18.89
N LYS A 57 -5.55 1.39 -17.84
CA LYS A 57 -6.78 1.93 -17.27
C LYS A 57 -6.58 2.61 -15.92
N ILE A 58 -5.34 2.77 -15.47
CA ILE A 58 -5.07 3.60 -14.30
C ILE A 58 -5.40 5.05 -14.67
N GLU A 59 -6.25 5.66 -13.86
CA GLU A 59 -6.54 7.08 -14.02
C GLU A 59 -5.32 7.89 -13.54
N PRO A 60 -4.73 8.77 -14.37
CA PRO A 60 -3.59 9.58 -13.94
C PRO A 60 -3.91 10.39 -12.68
N LYS A 61 -5.16 10.86 -12.55
CA LYS A 61 -5.64 11.59 -11.36
C LYS A 61 -5.62 10.73 -10.10
N ALA A 62 -5.93 9.44 -10.20
CA ALA A 62 -5.86 8.51 -9.07
C ALA A 62 -4.41 8.37 -8.61
N PHE A 63 -3.49 8.15 -9.56
CA PHE A 63 -2.05 8.07 -9.27
C PHE A 63 -1.52 9.33 -8.58
N PHE A 64 -1.84 10.52 -9.09
CA PHE A 64 -1.39 11.79 -8.46
C PHE A 64 -2.01 12.00 -7.07
N LYS A 65 -3.29 11.65 -6.87
CA LYS A 65 -3.95 11.76 -5.57
C LYS A 65 -3.31 10.83 -4.55
N ASP A 66 -3.08 9.59 -4.93
CA ASP A 66 -2.47 8.56 -4.09
C ASP A 66 -1.03 8.94 -3.69
N ALA A 67 -0.20 9.33 -4.66
CA ALA A 67 1.16 9.81 -4.39
C ALA A 67 1.17 11.03 -3.45
N LYS A 68 0.23 11.98 -3.64
CA LYS A 68 0.09 13.13 -2.74
C LYS A 68 -0.31 12.69 -1.33
N TYR A 69 -1.28 11.78 -1.21
CA TYR A 69 -1.71 11.26 0.09
C TYR A 69 -0.55 10.56 0.82
N ALA A 70 0.16 9.67 0.13
CA ALA A 70 1.33 8.97 0.66
C ALA A 70 2.39 9.96 1.16
N LEU A 71 2.70 11.00 0.39
CA LEU A 71 3.62 12.07 0.78
C LEU A 71 3.16 12.86 2.02
N GLN A 72 1.86 13.12 2.16
CA GLN A 72 1.31 13.84 3.32
C GLN A 72 1.33 12.99 4.59
N HIS A 73 1.14 11.67 4.47
CA HIS A 73 1.00 10.73 5.58
C HIS A 73 2.22 9.85 5.80
N ILE A 74 3.32 10.13 5.09
CA ILE A 74 4.56 9.33 5.11
C ILE A 74 5.14 9.10 6.52
N ASN A 75 4.92 10.01 7.47
CA ASN A 75 5.38 9.87 8.86
C ASN A 75 4.50 8.97 9.72
N GLN A 76 3.30 8.64 9.21
CA GLN A 76 2.31 7.77 9.82
C GLN A 76 2.36 6.35 9.21
N MET A 77 3.35 6.07 8.36
CA MET A 77 3.55 4.76 7.75
C MET A 77 4.88 4.14 8.20
N ARG A 78 4.93 2.82 8.34
CA ARG A 78 6.14 2.06 8.73
C ARG A 78 6.46 0.96 7.72
N HIS A 79 5.75 -0.16 7.75
CA HIS A 79 5.97 -1.26 6.79
C HIS A 79 4.92 -1.25 5.69
N LEU A 80 5.35 -1.23 4.43
CA LEU A 80 4.49 -1.35 3.25
C LEU A 80 4.83 -2.63 2.49
N ALA A 81 3.94 -3.61 2.49
CA ALA A 81 4.05 -4.81 1.66
C ALA A 81 3.20 -4.66 0.40
N ILE A 82 3.85 -4.63 -0.76
CA ILE A 82 3.17 -4.66 -2.05
C ILE A 82 3.22 -6.10 -2.57
N VAL A 83 2.08 -6.78 -2.59
CA VAL A 83 1.99 -8.18 -3.00
C VAL A 83 1.42 -8.27 -4.41
N GLY A 84 2.12 -8.90 -5.34
CA GLY A 84 1.67 -9.00 -6.72
C GLY A 84 2.36 -10.10 -7.50
N ASN A 85 2.03 -10.25 -8.79
CA ASN A 85 2.62 -11.25 -9.70
C ASN A 85 3.35 -10.59 -10.89
N SER A 86 3.67 -9.29 -10.78
CA SER A 86 4.19 -8.48 -11.88
C SER A 86 5.57 -7.94 -11.56
N LYS A 87 6.55 -8.31 -12.40
CA LYS A 87 7.92 -7.75 -12.36
C LYS A 87 7.94 -6.22 -12.52
N LEU A 88 6.89 -5.66 -13.13
CA LEU A 88 6.77 -4.22 -13.29
C LEU A 88 6.35 -3.56 -11.96
N THR A 89 5.47 -4.18 -11.18
CA THR A 89 5.14 -3.73 -9.82
C THR A 89 6.36 -3.82 -8.91
N GLU A 90 7.15 -4.88 -9.00
CA GLU A 90 8.43 -5.00 -8.30
C GLU A 90 9.40 -3.86 -8.67
N ALA A 91 9.46 -3.49 -9.95
CA ALA A 91 10.31 -2.39 -10.41
C ALA A 91 9.83 -1.02 -9.87
N MET A 92 8.53 -0.78 -9.78
CA MET A 92 7.98 0.45 -9.19
C MET A 92 8.35 0.58 -7.71
N VAL A 93 8.21 -0.50 -6.93
CA VAL A 93 8.61 -0.51 -5.51
C VAL A 93 10.09 -0.16 -5.31
N LYS A 94 10.96 -0.60 -6.22
CA LYS A 94 12.39 -0.24 -6.16
C LYS A 94 12.61 1.25 -6.42
N VAL A 95 11.82 1.84 -7.31
CA VAL A 95 11.86 3.28 -7.60
C VAL A 95 11.33 4.08 -6.42
N ASP A 96 10.20 3.68 -5.84
CA ASP A 96 9.61 4.35 -4.69
C ASP A 96 10.56 4.32 -3.47
N ASN A 97 11.18 3.17 -3.17
CA ASN A 97 12.21 3.09 -2.14
C ASN A 97 13.44 3.98 -2.43
N LEU A 98 13.83 4.14 -3.69
CA LEU A 98 14.95 5.01 -4.06
C LEU A 98 14.63 6.49 -3.84
N ILE A 99 13.36 6.88 -4.02
CA ILE A 99 12.86 8.25 -3.88
C ILE A 99 12.53 8.56 -2.42
N PHE A 100 11.80 7.67 -1.73
CA PHE A 100 11.23 7.91 -0.40
C PHE A 100 12.02 7.25 0.74
N GLY A 101 12.74 6.15 0.48
CA GLY A 101 13.44 5.37 1.50
C GLY A 101 14.75 5.98 2.01
N ARG A 102 15.26 7.04 1.35
CA ARG A 102 16.53 7.69 1.75
C ARG A 102 16.41 8.59 2.98
N GLU A 103 15.21 9.06 3.33
CA GLU A 103 15.04 10.07 4.37
C GLU A 103 14.47 9.55 5.69
N LYS A 104 13.98 8.30 5.76
CA LYS A 104 13.23 7.82 6.96
C LYS A 104 13.63 6.42 7.37
N LYS A 105 14.30 6.33 8.53
CA LYS A 105 14.89 5.10 9.08
C LYS A 105 13.91 3.94 9.30
N GLU A 106 12.59 4.19 9.29
CA GLU A 106 11.57 3.20 9.67
C GLU A 106 10.49 3.00 8.60
N LEU A 107 10.50 3.75 7.50
CA LEU A 107 9.60 3.51 6.37
C LEU A 107 10.26 2.50 5.42
N ILE A 108 9.72 1.28 5.37
CA ILE A 108 10.25 0.20 4.55
C ILE A 108 9.14 -0.30 3.64
N GLU A 109 9.33 -0.14 2.34
CA GLU A 109 8.45 -0.72 1.34
C GLU A 109 9.11 -1.96 0.72
N LYS A 110 8.37 -3.07 0.63
CA LYS A 110 8.86 -4.32 0.06
C LYS A 110 7.84 -4.90 -0.90
N TYR A 111 8.35 -5.41 -2.02
CA TYR A 111 7.57 -6.24 -2.91
C TYR A 111 7.62 -7.69 -2.47
N PHE A 112 6.49 -8.39 -2.57
CA PHE A 112 6.36 -9.84 -2.38
C PHE A 112 5.63 -10.44 -3.58
N ASP A 113 6.02 -11.65 -3.99
CA ASP A 113 5.21 -12.41 -4.93
C ASP A 113 3.90 -12.86 -4.26
N VAL A 114 2.83 -13.09 -5.02
CA VAL A 114 1.58 -13.64 -4.48
C VAL A 114 1.82 -14.98 -3.77
N ALA A 115 2.78 -15.78 -4.24
CA ALA A 115 3.18 -17.02 -3.58
C ALA A 115 3.80 -16.81 -2.17
N ASP A 116 4.30 -15.61 -1.88
CA ASP A 116 4.95 -15.23 -0.62
C ASP A 116 4.02 -14.41 0.29
N MET A 117 2.70 -14.56 0.14
CA MET A 117 1.69 -13.83 0.93
C MET A 117 1.91 -13.95 2.45
N ASP A 118 2.31 -15.13 2.94
CA ASP A 118 2.56 -15.35 4.37
C ASP A 118 3.75 -14.50 4.86
N GLN A 119 4.80 -14.36 4.05
CA GLN A 119 5.96 -13.53 4.37
C GLN A 119 5.60 -12.02 4.36
N ALA A 120 4.70 -11.61 3.44
CA ALA A 120 4.17 -10.26 3.43
C ALA A 120 3.41 -9.94 4.72
N TRP A 121 2.60 -10.89 5.20
CA TRP A 121 1.89 -10.77 6.48
C TRP A 121 2.83 -10.73 7.68
N GLU A 122 3.86 -11.57 7.71
CA GLU A 122 4.88 -11.53 8.75
C GLU A 122 5.58 -10.17 8.79
N PHE A 123 5.92 -9.62 7.63
CA PHE A 123 6.59 -8.33 7.52
C PHE A 123 5.74 -7.18 8.08
N VAL A 124 4.46 -7.06 7.68
CA VAL A 124 3.60 -5.96 8.15
C VAL A 124 3.20 -6.09 9.63
N ARG A 125 3.40 -7.26 10.25
CA ARG A 125 3.16 -7.49 11.68
C ARG A 125 4.42 -7.41 12.54
N SER A 126 5.58 -7.22 11.92
CA SER A 126 6.88 -7.05 12.60
C SER A 126 7.15 -5.61 13.00
#